data_AF-A0A433KJA9-F1
#
_entry.id   AF-A0A433KJA9-F1
#
_cell.length_a   1.000
_cell.length_b   1.000
_cell.length_c   1.000
_cell.angle_alpha   90.00
_cell.angle_beta   90.00
_cell.angle_gamma   90.00
#
_symmetry.space_group_name_H-M   'P 1'
#
loop_
_entity.id
_entity.type
_entity.pdbx_description
1 polymer ?
#
loop_
_entity_poly.entity_id
_entity_poly.type
_entity_poly.pdbx_seq_one_letter_code
_entity_poly.pdbx_strand_id
1 'polypeptide(L)' 'MAAINARRHDLGLTQAEFAQRLGISIRTYQDWEQGRRRPSGRATSMLNQQIL' A
#
# COMPACT_ATOMS: atom_id res chain seq x y z
N MET A 1 6.97 3.58 6.22
CA MET A 1 6.68 3.72 4.78
C MET A 1 5.88 5.01 4.54
N ALA A 2 6.51 6.17 4.72
CA ALA A 2 5.80 7.46 4.61
C ALA A 2 5.19 7.68 3.22
N ALA A 3 5.88 7.24 2.17
CA ALA A 3 5.43 7.39 0.77
C ALA A 3 4.14 6.62 0.44
N ILE A 4 3.93 5.43 1.03
CA ILE A 4 2.70 4.64 0.80
C ILE A 4 1.48 5.33 1.38
N ASN A 5 1.63 5.84 2.60
CA ASN A 5 0.55 6.51 3.31
C ASN A 5 0.18 7.84 2.63
N ALA A 6 1.20 8.60 2.19
CA ALA A 6 1.01 9.85 1.46
C ALA A 6 0.14 9.66 0.20
N ARG A 7 0.48 8.68 -0.65
CA ARG A 7 -0.29 8.43 -1.89
C ARG A 7 -1.74 8.01 -1.62
N ARG A 8 -1.96 7.16 -0.61
CA ARG A 8 -3.33 6.79 -0.21
C ARG A 8 -4.13 8.02 0.21
N HIS A 9 -3.52 8.91 1.00
CA HIS A 9 -4.14 10.15 1.44
C HIS A 9 -4.41 11.11 0.27
N ASP A 10 -3.49 11.24 -0.68
CA ASP A 10 -3.69 12.07 -1.89
C ASP A 10 -4.87 11.59 -2.73
N LEU A 11 -5.10 10.27 -2.77
CA LEU A 11 -6.23 9.67 -3.47
C LEU A 11 -7.52 9.67 -2.65
N GLY A 12 -7.50 10.13 -1.39
CA GLY A 12 -8.65 10.13 -0.49
C GLY A 12 -9.16 8.73 -0.13
N LEU A 13 -8.33 7.69 -0.30
CA LEU A 13 -8.75 6.29 -0.14
C LEU A 13 -8.60 5.82 1.31
N THR A 14 -9.51 4.96 1.74
CA THR A 14 -9.34 4.18 2.98
C THR A 14 -8.28 3.10 2.79
N GLN A 15 -7.76 2.55 3.90
CA GLN A 15 -6.81 1.42 3.85
C GLN A 15 -7.41 0.21 3.12
N ALA A 16 -8.71 -0.03 3.27
CA ALA A 16 -9.42 -1.14 2.64
C ALA A 16 -9.49 -0.99 1.12
N GLU A 17 -9.89 0.19 0.63
CA GLU A 17 -9.96 0.48 -0.81
C GLU A 17 -8.58 0.45 -1.45
N PHE A 18 -7.57 0.96 -0.76
CA PHE A 18 -6.20 0.93 -1.25
C PHE A 18 -5.64 -0.50 -1.30
N ALA A 19 -5.90 -1.33 -0.27
CA ALA A 19 -5.53 -2.74 -0.27
C ALA A 19 -6.25 -3.53 -1.38
N GLN A 20 -7.53 -3.23 -1.64
CA GLN A 20 -8.29 -3.83 -2.73
C GLN A 20 -7.70 -3.48 -4.10
N ARG A 21 -7.33 -2.21 -4.33
CA ARG A 21 -6.63 -1.79 -5.57
C ARG A 21 -5.26 -2.44 -5.73
N LEU A 22 -4.60 -2.72 -4.62
CA LEU A 22 -3.34 -3.46 -4.58
C LEU A 22 -3.52 -4.99 -4.73
N GLY A 23 -4.75 -5.51 -4.70
CA GLY A 23 -5.03 -6.93 -4.77
C GLY A 23 -4.50 -7.72 -3.56
N ILE A 24 -4.39 -7.08 -2.39
CA ILE A 24 -3.89 -7.69 -1.15
C ILE A 24 -4.90 -7.54 -0.02
N SER A 25 -4.70 -8.30 1.05
CA SER A 25 -5.50 -8.13 2.27
C SER A 25 -5.21 -6.78 2.94
N ILE A 26 -6.22 -6.20 3.59
CA ILE A 26 -6.05 -5.01 4.43
C ILE A 26 -4.99 -5.22 5.52
N ARG A 27 -4.87 -6.44 6.04
CA ARG A 27 -3.87 -6.78 7.06
C ARG A 27 -2.44 -6.73 6.50
N THR A 28 -2.23 -7.21 5.28
CA THR A 28 -0.94 -7.09 4.58
C THR A 28 -0.56 -5.62 4.40
N TYR A 29 -1.54 -4.78 4.05
CA TYR A 29 -1.32 -3.35 3.90
C TYR A 29 -1.00 -2.66 5.24
N GLN A 30 -1.69 -3.01 6.31
CA GLN A 30 -1.42 -2.50 7.66
C GLN A 30 -0.04 -2.90 8.17
N ASP A 31 0.40 -4.14 7.90
CA ASP A 31 1.76 -4.60 8.24
C ASP A 31 2.83 -3.74 7.53
N TRP A 32 2.54 -3.27 6.31
CA TRP A 32 3.41 -2.37 5.56
C TRP A 32 3.41 -0.95 6.14
N GLU A 33 2.23 -0.36 6.37
CA GLU A 33 2.15 1.00 6.95
C GLU A 33 2.81 1.09 8.33
N GLN A 34 2.63 0.06 9.17
CA GLN A 34 3.25 -0.03 10.49
C GLN A 34 4.73 -0.45 10.45
N GLY A 35 5.26 -0.79 9.27
CA GLY A 35 6.66 -1.20 9.09
C GLY A 35 6.99 -2.59 9.64
N ARG A 36 5.98 -3.40 10.01
CA ARG A 36 6.15 -4.79 10.48
C ARG A 36 6.61 -5.72 9.36
N ARG A 37 6.22 -5.42 8.11
CA ARG A 37 6.70 -6.11 6.90
C ARG A 37 7.04 -5.10 5.81
N ARG A 38 7.92 -5.51 4.91
CA ARG A 38 8.19 -4.80 3.65
C ARG A 38 7.47 -5.52 2.51
N PRO A 39 6.93 -4.79 1.52
CA PRO A 39 6.40 -5.41 0.30
C PRO A 39 7.50 -6.19 -0.41
N SER A 40 7.15 -7.35 -0.96
CA SER A 40 8.08 -8.26 -1.65
C SER A 40 7.62 -8.51 -3.09
N GLY A 41 8.59 -8.59 -4.02
CA GLY A 41 8.35 -9.00 -5.40
C GLY A 41 7.30 -8.12 -6.11
N ARG A 42 6.24 -8.75 -6.62
CA ARG A 42 5.17 -8.12 -7.40
C ARG A 42 4.45 -6.98 -6.67
N ALA A 43 4.36 -7.03 -5.34
CA ALA A 43 3.82 -5.94 -4.53
C ALA A 43 4.65 -4.66 -4.66
N THR A 44 5.98 -4.77 -4.71
CA THR A 44 6.88 -3.62 -4.87
C THR A 44 6.75 -3.01 -6.26
N SER A 45 6.65 -3.84 -7.30
CA SER A 45 6.42 -3.38 -8.67
C SER A 45 5.08 -2.66 -8.81
N MET A 46 4.01 -3.19 -8.21
CA MET A 46 2.67 -2.61 -8.24
C MET A 46 2.60 -1.29 -7.46
N LEU A 47 3.23 -1.23 -6.29
CA LEU A 47 3.40 0.03 -5.55
C LEU A 47 4.16 1.07 -6.38
N ASN A 48 5.22 0.69 -7.10
CA ASN A 48 5.94 1.62 -7.97
C ASN A 48 5.07 2.13 -9.13
N GLN A 49 4.14 1.31 -9.65
CA GLN A 49 3.19 1.71 -10.69
C GLN A 49 2.04 2.59 -10.17
N GLN A 50 1.69 2.52 -8.88
CA GLN A 50 0.58 3.26 -8.29
C GLN A 50 1.01 4.45 -7.42
N ILE A 51 2.31 4.53 -7.07
CA ILE A 51 2.91 5.63 -6.29
C ILE A 51 3.54 6.69 -7.19
N LEU A 52 4.05 6.33 -8.38
CA LEU A 52 4.37 7.32 -9.42
C LEU A 52 3.07 7.86 -10.07
#